data_AF-A0A355G564-F1
#
_entry.id   AF-A0A355G564-F1
#
_cell.length_a   1.000
_cell.length_b   1.000
_cell.length_c   1.000
_cell.angle_alpha   90.00
_cell.angle_beta   90.00
_cell.angle_gamma   90.00
#
_symmetry.space_group_name_H-M   'P 1'
#
loop_
_entity.id
_entity.type
_entity.pdbx_description
1 polymer ?
#
loop_
_entity_poly.entity_id
_entity_poly.type
_entity_poly.pdbx_seq_one_letter_code
_entity_poly.pdbx_strand_id
1 'polypeptide(L)'
;NHIVQFIQTVAQNSRPGTIITDVGSTKQQICEQLKGTLPAEVTFVASHPLAGSEKSGYEFSDQNLFQDRPCVITPDESVPAEAVSRIRQFWEALGMHVLQTTPEKHDLILAETSHLPHVVASALAATLATENTRYTSTGFRDTTRIAGGDPALWIDILLSNRDAIVTSLDKYSQSLQQFREAILTQDEKRLRQLLEDGKKKHDTLNSTP
;
A
#
# COMPACT_ATOMS: atom_id res chain seq x y z
N ASN A 1 4.41 13.95 10.34
CA ASN A 1 3.33 13.01 9.99
C ASN A 1 2.06 13.50 10.66
N HIS A 2 1.06 13.91 9.88
CA HIS A 2 -0.19 14.49 10.40
C HIS A 2 -0.98 13.51 11.28
N ILE A 3 -0.96 12.21 10.95
CA ILE A 3 -1.65 11.16 11.71
C ILE A 3 -1.09 11.08 13.13
N VAL A 4 0.23 11.06 13.28
CA VAL A 4 0.91 10.98 14.60
C VAL A 4 0.52 12.15 15.50
N GLN A 5 0.62 13.38 14.99
CA GLN A 5 0.28 14.59 15.75
C GLN A 5 -1.19 14.60 16.18
N PHE A 6 -2.08 14.16 15.27
CA PHE A 6 -3.50 14.07 15.56
C PHE A 6 -3.80 13.03 16.63
N ILE A 7 -3.21 11.83 16.53
CA ILE A 7 -3.39 10.75 17.53
C ILE A 7 -2.90 11.20 18.90
N GLN A 8 -1.73 11.85 18.99
CA GLN A 8 -1.20 12.37 20.26
C GLN A 8 -2.17 13.39 20.90
N THR A 9 -2.71 14.30 20.09
CA THR A 9 -3.67 15.32 20.56
C THR A 9 -4.98 14.67 21.04
N VAL A 10 -5.52 13.72 20.29
CA VAL A 10 -6.76 13.01 20.65
C VAL A 10 -6.53 12.16 21.90
N ALA A 11 -5.41 11.46 22.01
CA ALA A 11 -5.09 10.60 23.13
C ALA A 11 -5.01 11.36 24.46
N GLN A 12 -4.41 12.55 24.48
CA GLN A 12 -4.33 13.40 25.68
C GLN A 12 -5.70 13.83 26.22
N ASN A 13 -6.72 13.87 25.36
CA ASN A 13 -8.08 14.28 25.72
C ASN A 13 -9.06 13.10 25.79
N SER A 14 -8.54 11.87 25.67
CA SER A 14 -9.35 10.65 25.67
C SER A 14 -9.59 10.13 27.08
N ARG A 15 -10.72 9.43 27.27
CA ARG A 15 -11.02 8.77 28.55
C ARG A 15 -10.14 7.53 28.73
N PRO A 16 -9.84 7.11 29.98
CA PRO A 16 -9.18 5.83 30.23
C PRO A 16 -9.91 4.66 29.54
N GLY A 17 -9.14 3.75 28.93
CA GLY A 17 -9.66 2.62 28.16
C GLY A 17 -10.02 2.91 26.71
N THR A 18 -9.71 4.12 26.20
CA THR A 18 -9.95 4.46 24.78
C THR A 18 -9.00 3.67 23.88
N ILE A 19 -9.54 3.11 22.80
CA ILE A 19 -8.78 2.48 21.71
C ILE A 19 -8.80 3.40 20.51
N ILE A 20 -7.63 3.72 19.97
CA ILE A 20 -7.44 4.54 18.77
C ILE A 20 -6.91 3.64 17.65
N THR A 21 -7.41 3.84 16.43
CA THR A 21 -6.88 3.21 15.21
C THR A 21 -6.73 4.26 14.11
N ASP A 22 -6.08 3.90 13.01
CA ASP A 22 -5.83 4.79 11.88
C ASP A 22 -6.14 4.09 10.55
N VAL A 23 -5.93 4.82 9.45
CA VAL A 23 -6.10 4.33 8.07
C VAL A 23 -4.90 4.69 7.17
N GLY A 24 -3.75 5.04 7.76
CA GLY A 24 -2.57 5.47 7.02
C GLY A 24 -1.99 4.36 6.14
N SER A 25 -1.37 4.74 5.03
CA SER A 25 -0.87 3.75 4.06
C SER A 25 0.47 3.12 4.44
N THR A 26 1.18 3.68 5.43
CA THR A 26 2.47 3.21 5.95
C THR A 26 2.41 3.10 7.47
N LYS A 27 3.08 2.11 8.06
CA LYS A 27 2.85 1.71 9.46
C LYS A 27 4.07 1.84 10.34
N GLN A 28 5.27 1.56 9.84
CA GLN A 28 6.49 1.53 10.66
C GLN A 28 6.72 2.89 11.33
N GLN A 29 6.79 3.96 10.52
CA GLN A 29 7.03 5.30 11.04
C GLN A 29 5.93 5.78 12.00
N ILE A 30 4.66 5.45 11.75
CA ILE A 30 3.54 5.83 12.63
C ILE A 30 3.70 5.16 14.00
N CYS A 31 3.92 3.84 14.00
CA CYS A 31 4.03 3.07 15.24
C CYS A 31 5.28 3.48 16.04
N GLU A 32 6.42 3.66 15.37
CA GLU A 32 7.66 4.12 16.02
C GLU A 32 7.52 5.49 16.68
N GLN A 33 6.89 6.46 15.99
CA GLN A 33 6.71 7.81 16.54
C GLN A 33 5.69 7.89 17.67
N LEU A 34 4.73 6.95 17.72
CA LEU A 34 3.73 6.90 18.79
C LEU A 34 4.21 6.14 20.03
N LYS A 35 5.22 5.27 19.87
CA LYS A 35 5.75 4.42 20.95
C LYS A 35 6.16 5.25 22.17
N GLY A 36 5.53 4.98 23.31
CA GLY A 36 5.80 5.66 24.58
C GLY A 36 5.33 7.12 24.66
N THR A 37 4.58 7.62 23.66
CA THR A 37 4.08 9.01 23.65
C THR A 37 2.63 9.15 24.12
N LEU A 38 1.91 8.03 24.24
CA LEU A 38 0.49 7.99 24.59
C LEU A 38 0.30 7.82 26.10
N PRO A 39 -0.81 8.35 26.69
CA PRO A 39 -1.18 8.04 28.06
C PRO A 39 -1.31 6.53 28.28
N ALA A 40 -0.96 6.06 29.48
CA ALA A 40 -0.90 4.62 29.80
C ALA A 40 -2.26 3.91 29.63
N GLU A 41 -3.36 4.65 29.80
CA GLU A 41 -4.72 4.16 29.71
C GLU A 41 -5.32 4.25 28.30
N VAL A 42 -4.57 4.73 27.31
CA VAL A 42 -5.00 4.82 25.90
C VAL A 42 -4.21 3.83 25.07
N THR A 43 -4.92 2.98 24.33
CA THR A 43 -4.32 1.97 23.46
C THR A 43 -4.40 2.41 22.01
N PHE A 44 -3.30 2.31 21.26
CA PHE A 44 -3.30 2.49 19.82
C PHE A 44 -3.09 1.14 19.12
N VAL A 45 -3.92 0.86 18.13
CA VAL A 45 -3.78 -0.31 17.24
C VAL A 45 -3.81 0.20 15.81
N ALA A 46 -2.66 0.19 15.15
CA ALA A 46 -2.56 0.69 13.79
C ALA A 46 -3.29 -0.21 12.80
N SER A 47 -3.96 0.39 11.82
CA SER A 47 -4.69 -0.32 10.76
C SER A 47 -4.44 0.31 9.40
N HIS A 48 -4.58 -0.48 8.34
CA HIS A 48 -4.56 -0.03 6.95
C HIS A 48 -5.64 -0.78 6.17
N PRO A 49 -6.82 -0.17 5.97
CA PRO A 49 -7.81 -0.72 5.05
C PRO A 49 -7.29 -0.57 3.63
N LEU A 50 -7.07 -1.69 2.93
CA LEU A 50 -6.61 -1.71 1.54
C LEU A 50 -7.79 -1.48 0.59
N ALA A 51 -8.37 -0.30 0.70
CA ALA A 51 -9.66 0.05 0.12
C ALA A 51 -9.63 1.38 -0.66
N GLY A 52 -8.45 1.83 -1.09
CA GLY A 52 -8.30 3.11 -1.80
C GLY A 52 -8.87 3.11 -3.22
N SER A 53 -9.21 4.30 -3.72
CA SER A 53 -9.46 4.58 -5.13
C SER A 53 -8.54 5.71 -5.59
N GLU A 54 -8.38 5.90 -6.90
CA GLU A 54 -7.67 7.08 -7.44
C GLU A 54 -8.41 8.41 -7.23
N LYS A 55 -9.64 8.38 -6.69
CA LYS A 55 -10.47 9.56 -6.42
C LYS A 55 -10.36 9.99 -4.96
N SER A 56 -10.25 11.29 -4.75
CA SER A 56 -10.16 11.93 -3.43
C SER A 56 -11.34 12.87 -3.22
N GLY A 57 -11.89 12.91 -2.01
CA GLY A 57 -13.01 13.79 -1.66
C GLY A 57 -14.20 13.01 -1.08
N TYR A 58 -14.95 13.65 -0.17
CA TYR A 58 -16.12 13.04 0.48
C TYR A 58 -17.23 12.69 -0.53
N GLU A 59 -17.33 13.44 -1.61
CA GLU A 59 -18.26 13.22 -2.72
C GLU A 59 -18.05 11.89 -3.46
N PHE A 60 -16.88 11.26 -3.29
CA PHE A 60 -16.56 9.95 -3.85
C PHE A 60 -16.65 8.83 -2.79
N SER A 61 -17.24 9.12 -1.63
CA SER A 61 -17.48 8.09 -0.61
C SER A 61 -18.44 7.02 -1.12
N ASP A 62 -18.13 5.77 -0.78
CA ASP A 62 -18.91 4.60 -1.16
C ASP A 62 -19.20 3.78 0.10
N GLN A 63 -20.48 3.46 0.33
CA GLN A 63 -20.91 2.60 1.42
C GLN A 63 -20.32 1.18 1.33
N ASN A 64 -19.94 0.75 0.13
CA ASN A 64 -19.35 -0.55 -0.13
C ASN A 64 -17.81 -0.50 -0.22
N LEU A 65 -17.19 0.64 0.10
CA LEU A 65 -15.74 0.84 -0.05
C LEU A 65 -14.90 -0.26 0.62
N PHE A 66 -15.38 -0.80 1.74
CA PHE A 66 -14.66 -1.77 2.56
C PHE A 66 -15.02 -3.24 2.27
N GLN A 67 -16.13 -3.50 1.58
CA GLN A 67 -16.68 -4.85 1.42
C GLN A 67 -15.72 -5.78 0.67
N ASP A 68 -15.48 -6.97 1.24
CA ASP A 68 -14.59 -8.02 0.71
C ASP A 68 -13.16 -7.55 0.44
N ARG A 69 -12.72 -6.49 1.13
CA ARG A 69 -11.35 -5.95 1.01
C ARG A 69 -10.49 -6.29 2.23
N PRO A 70 -9.17 -6.47 2.04
CA PRO A 70 -8.28 -6.71 3.17
C PRO A 70 -8.08 -5.45 4.01
N CYS A 71 -8.05 -5.61 5.34
CA CYS A 71 -7.54 -4.61 6.27
C CYS A 71 -6.37 -5.21 7.03
N VAL A 72 -5.23 -4.54 7.04
CA VAL A 72 -4.06 -5.01 7.78
C VAL A 72 -3.99 -4.29 9.12
N ILE A 73 -3.98 -5.03 10.22
CA ILE A 73 -3.70 -4.50 11.56
C ILE A 73 -2.26 -4.82 11.96
N THR A 74 -1.59 -3.90 12.64
CA THR A 74 -0.19 -4.08 13.06
C THR A 74 0.03 -3.80 14.55
N PRO A 75 -0.60 -4.59 15.46
CA PRO A 75 -0.34 -4.47 16.89
C PRO A 75 1.09 -4.91 17.22
N ASP A 76 1.72 -4.23 18.17
CA ASP A 76 2.93 -4.73 18.81
C ASP A 76 2.60 -5.65 20.00
N GLU A 77 3.62 -6.30 20.57
CA GLU A 77 3.45 -7.25 21.68
C GLU A 77 2.94 -6.61 22.98
N SER A 78 3.06 -5.29 23.12
CA SER A 78 2.58 -4.55 24.30
C SER A 78 1.09 -4.24 24.24
N VAL A 79 0.46 -4.34 23.05
CA VAL A 79 -0.96 -4.07 22.88
C VAL A 79 -1.81 -5.17 23.53
N PRO A 80 -2.77 -4.83 24.43
CA PRO A 80 -3.67 -5.81 25.02
C PRO A 80 -4.47 -6.59 23.96
N ALA A 81 -4.54 -7.92 24.10
CA ALA A 81 -5.25 -8.79 23.16
C ALA A 81 -6.73 -8.41 22.98
N GLU A 82 -7.39 -7.88 24.03
CA GLU A 82 -8.75 -7.37 23.95
C GLU A 82 -8.86 -6.19 22.97
N ALA A 83 -7.91 -5.25 22.99
CA ALA A 83 -7.91 -4.11 22.08
C ALA A 83 -7.71 -4.55 20.63
N VAL A 84 -6.80 -5.50 20.39
CA VAL A 84 -6.59 -6.12 19.08
C VAL A 84 -7.88 -6.78 18.57
N SER A 85 -8.55 -7.55 19.44
CA SER A 85 -9.81 -8.22 19.12
C SER A 85 -10.94 -7.23 18.76
N ARG A 86 -11.05 -6.12 19.50
CA ARG A 86 -12.06 -5.09 19.22
C ARG A 86 -11.82 -4.38 17.89
N ILE A 87 -10.57 -4.07 17.54
CA ILE A 87 -10.24 -3.45 16.26
C ILE A 87 -10.42 -4.42 15.09
N ARG A 88 -10.08 -5.69 15.28
CA ARG A 88 -10.40 -6.75 14.31
C ARG A 88 -11.92 -6.81 14.04
N GLN A 89 -12.72 -6.93 15.09
CA GLN A 89 -14.19 -6.98 14.97
C GLN A 89 -14.77 -5.72 14.33
N PHE A 90 -14.18 -4.54 14.61
CA PHE A 90 -14.60 -3.29 13.98
C PHE A 90 -14.45 -3.33 12.45
N TRP A 91 -13.29 -3.74 11.94
CA TRP A 91 -13.06 -3.85 10.50
C TRP A 91 -13.86 -4.99 9.86
N GLU A 92 -13.99 -6.14 10.53
CA GLU A 92 -14.82 -7.26 10.07
C GLU A 92 -16.31 -6.87 9.99
N ALA A 93 -16.81 -6.05 10.92
CA ALA A 93 -18.18 -5.53 10.87
C ALA A 93 -18.43 -4.57 9.70
N LEU A 94 -17.36 -3.98 9.12
CA LEU A 94 -17.41 -3.20 7.88
C LEU A 94 -17.29 -4.09 6.62
N GLY A 95 -17.20 -5.41 6.77
CA GLY A 95 -17.08 -6.36 5.67
C GLY A 95 -15.65 -6.67 5.22
N MET A 96 -14.64 -6.26 6.00
CA MET A 96 -13.23 -6.45 5.64
C MET A 96 -12.67 -7.80 6.10
N HIS A 97 -11.68 -8.30 5.37
CA HIS A 97 -10.85 -9.44 5.80
C HIS A 97 -9.64 -8.95 6.58
N VAL A 98 -9.60 -9.19 7.89
CA VAL A 98 -8.53 -8.65 8.74
C VAL A 98 -7.30 -9.55 8.77
N LEU A 99 -6.23 -9.04 8.17
CA LEU A 99 -4.87 -9.60 8.22
C LEU A 99 -4.09 -8.96 9.37
N GLN A 100 -3.14 -9.70 9.94
CA GLN A 100 -2.28 -9.21 11.02
C GLN A 100 -0.80 -9.47 10.71
N THR A 101 0.04 -8.46 10.92
CA THR A 101 1.49 -8.54 10.72
C THR A 101 2.21 -7.46 11.55
N THR A 102 3.54 -7.40 11.53
CA THR A 102 4.29 -6.27 12.14
C THR A 102 4.29 -5.04 11.23
N PRO A 103 4.49 -3.82 11.77
CA PRO A 103 4.59 -2.60 10.98
C PRO A 103 5.66 -2.65 9.86
N GLU A 104 6.81 -3.24 10.14
CA GLU A 104 7.93 -3.35 9.19
C GLU A 104 7.57 -4.31 8.05
N LYS A 105 6.98 -5.46 8.38
CA LYS A 105 6.57 -6.44 7.38
C LYS A 105 5.41 -5.91 6.53
N HIS A 106 4.49 -5.14 7.12
CA HIS A 106 3.47 -4.42 6.37
C HIS A 106 4.12 -3.50 5.31
N ASP A 107 5.03 -2.63 5.73
CA ASP A 107 5.64 -1.64 4.84
C ASP A 107 6.48 -2.31 3.72
N LEU A 108 7.16 -3.43 4.00
CA LEU A 108 7.82 -4.25 2.98
C LEU A 108 6.82 -4.84 1.96
N ILE A 109 5.70 -5.40 2.43
CA ILE A 109 4.68 -5.97 1.55
C ILE A 109 4.06 -4.88 0.66
N LEU A 110 3.71 -3.73 1.24
CA LEU A 110 3.06 -2.64 0.52
C LEU A 110 4.03 -1.93 -0.44
N ALA A 111 5.33 -1.92 -0.15
CA ALA A 111 6.34 -1.47 -1.10
C ALA A 111 6.29 -2.26 -2.41
N GLU A 112 6.16 -3.60 -2.32
CA GLU A 112 6.11 -4.46 -3.51
C GLU A 112 4.73 -4.49 -4.17
N THR A 113 3.65 -4.48 -3.39
CA THR A 113 2.28 -4.72 -3.88
C THR A 113 1.47 -3.47 -4.21
N SER A 114 1.92 -2.29 -3.77
CA SER A 114 1.19 -1.02 -3.96
C SER A 114 2.10 0.13 -4.39
N HIS A 115 3.17 0.41 -3.63
CA HIS A 115 3.98 1.61 -3.86
C HIS A 115 4.81 1.54 -5.13
N LEU A 116 5.53 0.42 -5.34
CA LEU A 116 6.28 0.18 -6.56
C LEU A 116 5.37 0.23 -7.80
N PRO A 117 4.21 -0.47 -7.86
CA PRO A 117 3.27 -0.33 -8.97
C PRO A 117 2.91 1.13 -9.30
N HIS A 118 2.63 1.96 -8.29
CA HIS A 118 2.32 3.37 -8.52
C HIS A 118 3.50 4.14 -9.12
N VAL A 119 4.71 3.97 -8.57
CA VAL A 119 5.92 4.64 -9.11
C VAL A 119 6.17 4.23 -10.57
N VAL A 120 6.04 2.93 -10.88
CA VAL A 120 6.22 2.41 -12.23
C VAL A 120 5.15 2.96 -13.18
N ALA A 121 3.88 2.98 -12.77
CA ALA A 121 2.80 3.53 -13.56
C ALA A 121 3.01 5.03 -13.85
N SER A 122 3.41 5.80 -12.84
CA SER A 122 3.67 7.24 -12.97
C SER A 122 4.87 7.52 -13.88
N ALA A 123 5.96 6.76 -13.74
CA ALA A 123 7.11 6.86 -14.63
C ALA A 123 6.76 6.47 -16.07
N LEU A 124 6.00 5.37 -16.27
CA LEU A 124 5.55 4.94 -17.58
C LEU A 124 4.67 6.01 -18.24
N ALA A 125 3.68 6.54 -17.51
CA ALA A 125 2.81 7.62 -18.01
C ALA A 125 3.62 8.84 -18.45
N ALA A 126 4.63 9.24 -17.66
CA ALA A 126 5.48 10.40 -17.94
C ALA A 126 6.42 10.23 -19.15
N THR A 127 6.68 8.99 -19.60
CA THR A 127 7.54 8.73 -20.77
C THR A 127 6.78 8.80 -22.11
N LEU A 128 5.45 8.82 -22.10
CA LEU A 128 4.65 8.91 -23.31
C LEU A 128 4.70 10.33 -23.90
N ALA A 129 5.19 10.46 -25.13
CA ALA A 129 5.15 11.73 -25.85
C ALA A 129 3.69 12.15 -26.16
N THR A 130 3.40 13.45 -26.03
CA THR A 130 2.01 13.98 -26.10
C THR A 130 1.33 13.62 -27.42
N GLU A 131 2.06 13.70 -28.54
CA GLU A 131 1.58 13.37 -29.89
C GLU A 131 1.15 11.90 -30.04
N ASN A 132 1.66 11.01 -29.18
CA ASN A 132 1.37 9.58 -29.21
C ASN A 132 0.14 9.19 -28.38
N THR A 133 -0.46 10.12 -27.62
CA THR A 133 -1.63 9.87 -26.77
C THR A 133 -2.78 9.19 -27.52
N ARG A 134 -3.00 9.57 -28.79
CA ARG A 134 -4.06 9.01 -29.65
C ARG A 134 -3.86 7.52 -30.01
N TYR A 135 -2.67 6.98 -29.82
CA TYR A 135 -2.35 5.57 -30.09
C TYR A 135 -2.44 4.70 -28.83
N THR A 136 -2.83 5.26 -27.69
CA THR A 136 -2.98 4.50 -26.45
C THR A 136 -4.19 3.56 -26.53
N SER A 137 -3.95 2.28 -26.25
CA SER A 137 -5.00 1.26 -26.13
C SER A 137 -5.45 1.08 -24.67
N THR A 138 -6.39 0.18 -24.44
CA THR A 138 -6.84 -0.23 -23.10
C THR A 138 -5.67 -0.66 -22.22
N GLY A 139 -4.74 -1.47 -22.74
CA GLY A 139 -3.59 -1.95 -21.97
C GLY A 139 -2.70 -0.84 -21.42
N PHE A 140 -2.43 0.22 -22.19
CA PHE A 140 -1.67 1.36 -21.69
C PHE A 140 -2.45 2.10 -20.59
N ARG A 141 -3.73 2.41 -20.85
CA ARG A 141 -4.60 3.13 -19.92
C ARG A 141 -4.77 2.40 -18.60
N ASP A 142 -4.92 1.07 -18.64
CA ASP A 142 -5.05 0.23 -17.45
C ASP A 142 -3.74 0.19 -16.65
N THR A 143 -2.61 0.04 -17.35
CA THR A 143 -1.27 0.02 -16.71
C THR A 143 -0.97 1.35 -16.02
N THR A 144 -1.35 2.48 -16.62
CA THR A 144 -1.10 3.81 -16.07
C THR A 144 -2.24 4.34 -15.20
N ARG A 145 -3.35 3.60 -15.01
CA ARG A 145 -4.55 4.10 -14.30
C ARG A 145 -4.20 4.61 -12.90
N ILE A 146 -3.40 3.85 -12.17
CA ILE A 146 -3.04 4.16 -10.78
C ILE A 146 -2.09 5.36 -10.66
N ALA A 147 -1.48 5.83 -11.75
CA ALA A 147 -0.71 7.08 -11.77
C ALA A 147 -1.57 8.33 -11.50
N GLY A 148 -2.90 8.21 -11.63
CA GLY A 148 -3.84 9.30 -11.35
C GLY A 148 -4.07 9.59 -9.86
N GLY A 149 -3.36 8.92 -8.95
CA GLY A 149 -3.46 9.19 -7.51
C GLY A 149 -2.93 10.58 -7.12
N ASP A 150 -3.43 11.11 -6.00
CA ASP A 150 -3.05 12.44 -5.49
C ASP A 150 -1.54 12.54 -5.15
N PRO A 151 -0.78 13.43 -5.83
CA PRO A 151 0.64 13.60 -5.56
C PRO A 151 0.98 13.94 -4.10
N ALA A 152 0.13 14.69 -3.40
CA ALA A 152 0.40 15.06 -2.00
C ALA A 152 0.40 13.82 -1.09
N LEU A 153 -0.60 12.95 -1.26
CA LEU A 153 -0.67 11.66 -0.56
C LEU A 153 0.53 10.77 -0.92
N TRP A 154 0.87 10.69 -2.20
CA TRP A 154 1.96 9.82 -2.65
C TRP A 154 3.33 10.31 -2.19
N ILE A 155 3.58 11.61 -2.09
CA ILE A 155 4.81 12.14 -1.49
C ILE A 155 4.97 11.61 -0.05
N ASP A 156 3.91 11.68 0.76
CA ASP A 156 3.95 11.18 2.14
C ASP A 156 4.23 9.66 2.20
N ILE A 157 3.59 8.87 1.32
CA ILE A 157 3.82 7.43 1.22
C ILE A 157 5.26 7.11 0.82
N LEU A 158 5.76 7.75 -0.24
CA LEU A 158 7.08 7.49 -0.79
C LEU A 158 8.20 7.88 0.19
N LEU A 159 8.02 8.99 0.91
CA LEU A 159 9.00 9.43 1.92
C LEU A 159 8.95 8.58 3.19
N SER A 160 7.76 8.18 3.64
CA SER A 160 7.61 7.39 4.87
C SER A 160 8.03 5.92 4.73
N ASN A 161 7.99 5.36 3.51
CA ASN A 161 8.42 3.98 3.24
C ASN A 161 9.61 3.90 2.26
N ARG A 162 10.46 4.92 2.27
CA ARG A 162 11.58 5.12 1.32
C ARG A 162 12.42 3.86 1.12
N ASP A 163 12.90 3.26 2.22
CA ASP A 163 13.93 2.20 2.13
C ASP A 163 13.38 0.90 1.52
N ALA A 164 12.15 0.51 1.87
CA ALA A 164 11.48 -0.64 1.27
C ALA A 164 11.14 -0.40 -0.22
N ILE A 165 10.73 0.83 -0.55
CA ILE A 165 10.41 1.22 -1.92
C ILE A 165 11.67 1.20 -2.79
N VAL A 166 12.78 1.77 -2.33
CA VAL A 166 14.07 1.74 -3.05
C VAL A 166 14.50 0.30 -3.30
N THR A 167 14.44 -0.56 -2.28
CA THR A 167 14.75 -1.99 -2.44
C THR A 167 13.87 -2.65 -3.51
N SER A 168 12.58 -2.32 -3.55
CA SER A 168 11.63 -2.85 -4.53
C SER A 168 11.90 -2.30 -5.94
N LEU A 169 12.27 -1.02 -6.06
CA LEU A 169 12.67 -0.37 -7.30
C LEU A 169 13.95 -0.98 -7.87
N ASP A 170 14.93 -1.31 -7.03
CA ASP A 170 16.18 -1.95 -7.48
C ASP A 170 15.90 -3.33 -8.08
N LYS A 171 15.08 -4.15 -7.40
CA LYS A 171 14.63 -5.46 -7.92
C LYS A 171 13.92 -5.32 -9.27
N TYR A 172 13.02 -4.33 -9.39
CA TYR A 172 12.30 -4.08 -10.63
C TYR A 172 13.21 -3.59 -11.76
N SER A 173 14.15 -2.71 -11.44
CA SER A 173 15.14 -2.18 -12.39
C SER A 173 16.03 -3.30 -12.94
N GLN A 174 16.44 -4.26 -12.10
CA GLN A 174 17.14 -5.46 -12.56
C GLN A 174 16.28 -6.30 -13.52
N SER A 175 14.99 -6.45 -13.24
CA SER A 175 14.07 -7.15 -14.15
C SER A 175 13.97 -6.45 -15.51
N LEU A 176 13.84 -5.12 -15.53
CA LEU A 176 13.83 -4.35 -16.78
C LEU A 176 15.14 -4.47 -17.54
N GLN A 177 16.27 -4.46 -16.84
CA GLN A 177 17.58 -4.65 -17.46
C GLN A 177 17.70 -6.03 -18.13
N GLN A 178 17.18 -7.09 -17.50
CA GLN A 178 17.16 -8.42 -18.10
C GLN A 178 16.34 -8.47 -19.39
N PHE A 179 15.16 -7.82 -19.43
CA PHE A 179 14.39 -7.68 -20.66
C PHE A 179 15.14 -6.87 -21.72
N ARG A 180 15.71 -5.73 -21.33
CA ARG A 180 16.47 -4.85 -22.22
C ARG A 180 17.62 -5.60 -22.89
N GLU A 181 18.41 -6.34 -22.12
CA GLU A 181 19.54 -7.13 -22.62
C GLU A 181 19.07 -8.22 -23.58
N ALA A 182 18.06 -9.00 -23.20
CA ALA A 182 17.53 -10.07 -24.04
C ALA A 182 16.94 -9.55 -25.36
N ILE A 183 16.29 -8.38 -25.35
CA ILE A 183 15.81 -7.70 -26.57
C ILE A 183 17.00 -7.26 -27.44
N LEU A 184 17.99 -6.58 -26.83
CA LEU A 184 19.15 -6.04 -27.55
C LEU A 184 19.96 -7.15 -28.24
N THR A 185 20.09 -8.30 -27.60
CA THR A 185 20.82 -9.46 -28.13
C THR A 185 19.96 -10.42 -28.95
N GLN A 186 18.66 -10.14 -29.09
CA GLN A 186 17.69 -11.02 -29.75
C GLN A 186 17.64 -12.45 -29.17
N ASP A 187 17.84 -12.59 -27.87
CA ASP A 187 17.82 -13.88 -27.16
C ASP A 187 16.38 -14.36 -26.94
N GLU A 188 15.82 -15.03 -27.94
CA GLU A 188 14.44 -15.55 -27.91
C GLU A 188 14.20 -16.48 -26.71
N LYS A 189 15.18 -17.34 -26.38
CA LYS A 189 15.05 -18.28 -25.27
C LYS A 189 14.93 -17.53 -23.94
N ARG A 190 15.75 -16.50 -23.73
CA ARG A 190 15.69 -15.68 -22.52
C ARG A 190 14.39 -14.89 -22.45
N LEU A 191 13.93 -14.30 -23.56
CA LEU A 191 12.65 -13.59 -23.62
C LEU A 191 11.47 -14.50 -23.27
N ARG A 192 11.44 -15.71 -23.84
CA ARG A 192 10.40 -16.71 -23.53
C ARG A 192 10.36 -17.01 -22.04
N GLN A 193 11.51 -17.29 -21.43
CA GLN A 193 11.58 -17.57 -19.99
C GLN A 193 11.03 -16.40 -19.16
N LEU A 194 11.46 -15.17 -19.44
CA LEU A 194 11.03 -13.98 -18.69
C LEU A 194 9.51 -13.75 -18.80
N LEU A 195 8.94 -13.94 -20.00
CA LEU A 195 7.50 -13.81 -20.24
C LEU A 195 6.70 -14.93 -19.56
N GLU A 196 7.20 -16.17 -19.59
CA GLU A 196 6.58 -17.32 -18.91
C GLU A 196 6.60 -17.16 -17.39
N ASP A 197 7.70 -16.65 -16.81
CA ASP A 197 7.79 -16.34 -15.38
C ASP A 197 6.75 -15.30 -14.96
N GLY A 198 6.58 -14.24 -15.77
CA GLY A 198 5.55 -13.23 -15.57
C GLY A 198 4.13 -13.80 -15.66
N LYS A 199 3.87 -14.59 -16.70
CA LYS A 199 2.57 -15.26 -16.91
C LYS A 199 2.23 -16.19 -15.75
N LYS A 200 3.17 -17.02 -15.29
CA LYS A 200 2.94 -17.96 -14.17
C LYS A 200 2.52 -17.23 -12.90
N LYS A 201 3.18 -16.12 -12.56
CA LYS A 201 2.83 -15.30 -11.38
C LYS A 201 1.46 -14.66 -11.54
N HIS A 202 1.17 -14.08 -12.71
CA HIS A 202 -0.14 -13.51 -13.03
C HIS A 202 -1.27 -14.55 -12.89
N ASP A 203 -1.10 -15.73 -13.46
CA ASP A 203 -2.14 -16.76 -13.45
C ASP A 203 -2.37 -17.29 -12.02
N THR A 204 -1.33 -17.35 -11.18
CA THR A 204 -1.44 -17.72 -9.76
C THR A 204 -2.27 -16.69 -8.98
N LEU A 205 -2.03 -15.40 -9.22
CA LEU A 205 -2.78 -14.32 -8.55
C LEU A 205 -4.27 -14.33 -8.92
N ASN A 206 -4.60 -14.65 -10.17
CA ASN A 206 -5.98 -14.61 -10.68
C ASN A 206 -6.72 -15.97 -10.59
N SER A 207 -6.08 -17.02 -10.08
CA SER A 207 -6.70 -18.34 -9.86
C SER A 207 -7.00 -18.63 -8.40
N THR A 208 -6.57 -17.76 -7.48
CA THR A 208 -6.95 -17.83 -6.07
C THR A 208 -8.30 -17.13 -5.91
N PRO A 209 -9.35 -17.81 -5.40
CA PRO A 209 -10.67 -17.22 -5.20
C PRO A 209 -10.65 -16.08 -4.17
#